data_AF-A0A2D6M777-F1
#
_entry.id   AF-A0A2D6M777-F1
#
_cell.length_a   1.000
_cell.length_b   1.000
_cell.length_c   1.000
_cell.angle_alpha   90.00
_cell.angle_beta   90.00
_cell.angle_gamma   90.00
#
_symmetry.space_group_name_H-M   'P 1'
#
loop_
_entity.id
_entity.type
_entity.pdbx_description
1 polymer ?
#
loop_
_entity_poly.entity_id
_entity_poly.type
_entity_poly.pdbx_seq_one_letter_code
_entity_poly.pdbx_strand_id
1 'polypeptide(L)'
;MYSINKLINLANYLDKSGFKKEADKVGMLTKIAGKLEDAIRKHPEFEAEIRKLSVGVRPGHFEWALEELVDGNATAEEIIPVLDRFQKIRPNLERNDLYQYWAINQLKKVVENYGSTSVETRSGKKQKRFEESDIIYNSDAFKVVWPKTEFASCEWTGKRTKWCISAKESNMYDSYSSNNVFLYFVLNKNLSEDDPNKRISVPTMGDMNILDSEVRNALDDYIGTDSAREAIGEEFDVIQQKILEHASSTEFTENITDQVKNAARKIKGGEEISKKELEEIFKVLEDSSTRDTYWTHLILNALLSHPNLAETIIMSNPHHKSHLHQNFIEVFDYKLSEEAKKAISSMGEYGLDIYLIENYNVSDSVKLESLTKFFKEDITNVIDAFPIILDHLLKFNSGKKAIFDFLAKELLPGEVKDLIVEIDDETLLYLFNARELEESRTLLEQLGVELIKRSLLNHSELNEKLKGWHEASFD
;
A
#
# COMPACT_ATOMS: atom_id res chain seq x y z
N MET A 1 -58.91 45.63 -13.69
CA MET A 1 -59.33 47.05 -13.62
C MET A 1 -60.32 47.40 -12.51
N TYR A 2 -61.54 46.84 -12.42
CA TYR A 2 -62.57 47.32 -11.46
C TYR A 2 -62.22 47.07 -9.96
N SER A 3 -61.28 46.15 -9.69
CA SER A 3 -60.85 45.79 -8.33
C SER A 3 -59.73 46.70 -7.79
N ILE A 4 -58.76 47.10 -8.62
CA ILE A 4 -57.61 47.93 -8.20
C ILE A 4 -58.05 49.36 -7.85
N ASN A 5 -58.93 49.97 -8.65
CA ASN A 5 -59.43 51.32 -8.34
C ASN A 5 -60.18 51.38 -7.00
N LYS A 6 -60.83 50.27 -6.59
CA LYS A 6 -61.45 50.16 -5.26
C LYS A 6 -60.40 50.09 -4.15
N LEU A 7 -59.29 49.37 -4.36
CA LEU A 7 -58.18 49.32 -3.41
C LEU A 7 -57.46 50.66 -3.27
N ILE A 8 -57.25 51.38 -4.39
CA ILE A 8 -56.69 52.75 -4.38
C ILE A 8 -57.59 53.70 -3.58
N ASN A 9 -58.90 53.67 -3.86
CA ASN A 9 -59.86 54.51 -3.15
C ASN A 9 -59.93 54.16 -1.65
N LEU A 10 -59.83 52.87 -1.29
CA LEU A 10 -59.79 52.41 0.09
C LEU A 10 -58.50 52.85 0.82
N ALA A 11 -57.33 52.73 0.18
CA ALA A 11 -56.07 53.20 0.75
C ALA A 11 -56.12 54.72 1.02
N ASN A 12 -56.61 55.50 0.05
CA ASN A 12 -56.76 56.94 0.19
C ASN A 12 -57.77 57.34 1.29
N TYR A 13 -58.85 56.56 1.45
CA TYR A 13 -59.82 56.78 2.51
C TYR A 13 -59.23 56.49 3.90
N LEU A 14 -58.51 55.38 4.04
CA LEU A 14 -57.85 54.99 5.30
C LEU A 14 -56.78 56.01 5.72
N ASP A 15 -55.99 56.51 4.77
CA ASP A 15 -54.97 57.52 5.04
C ASP A 15 -55.59 58.84 5.52
N LYS A 16 -56.63 59.33 4.81
CA LYS A 16 -57.40 60.52 5.20
C LYS A 16 -58.12 60.36 6.54
N SER A 17 -58.44 59.13 6.94
CA SER A 17 -59.15 58.82 8.19
C SER A 17 -58.19 58.56 9.37
N GLY A 18 -56.88 58.74 9.19
CA GLY A 18 -55.87 58.58 10.23
C GLY A 18 -55.37 57.14 10.46
N PHE A 19 -55.81 56.17 9.66
CA PHE A 19 -55.41 54.76 9.73
C PHE A 19 -54.18 54.48 8.85
N LYS A 20 -53.06 55.13 9.17
CA LYS A 20 -51.87 55.15 8.32
C LYS A 20 -51.25 53.77 8.08
N LYS A 21 -51.21 52.90 9.10
CA LYS A 21 -50.67 51.54 8.98
C LYS A 21 -51.53 50.65 8.05
N GLU A 22 -52.84 50.81 8.12
CA GLU A 22 -53.80 50.09 7.29
C GLU A 22 -53.75 50.61 5.84
N ALA A 23 -53.65 51.94 5.66
CA ALA A 23 -53.44 52.56 4.35
C ALA A 23 -52.17 52.04 3.67
N ASP A 24 -51.05 51.95 4.40
CA ASP A 24 -49.79 51.40 3.89
C ASP A 24 -49.93 49.94 3.43
N LYS A 25 -50.62 49.11 4.21
CA LYS A 25 -50.91 47.71 3.85
C LYS A 25 -51.76 47.61 2.57
N VAL A 26 -52.82 48.41 2.46
CA VAL A 26 -53.68 48.42 1.27
C VAL A 26 -52.93 48.98 0.05
N GLY A 27 -52.05 49.97 0.26
CA GLY A 27 -51.16 50.48 -0.78
C GLY A 27 -50.19 49.42 -1.31
N MET A 28 -49.63 48.58 -0.43
CA MET A 28 -48.79 47.45 -0.83
C MET A 28 -49.57 46.41 -1.64
N LEU A 29 -50.78 46.04 -1.20
CA LEU A 29 -51.67 45.14 -1.94
C LEU A 29 -52.04 45.68 -3.33
N THR A 30 -52.26 46.98 -3.44
CA THR A 30 -52.55 47.66 -4.70
C THR A 30 -51.38 47.54 -5.69
N LYS A 31 -50.13 47.74 -5.22
CA LYS A 31 -48.93 47.59 -6.04
C LYS A 31 -48.76 46.14 -6.55
N ILE A 32 -49.01 45.15 -5.69
CA ILE A 32 -48.94 43.73 -6.05
C ILE A 32 -50.03 43.38 -7.08
N ALA A 33 -51.26 43.86 -6.87
CA ALA A 33 -52.37 43.66 -7.80
C ALA A 33 -52.10 44.33 -9.17
N GLY A 34 -51.47 45.52 -9.18
CA GLY A 34 -51.05 46.19 -10.40
C GLY A 34 -50.02 45.39 -11.20
N LYS A 35 -48.98 44.88 -10.54
CA LYS A 35 -47.97 44.01 -11.17
C LYS A 35 -48.61 42.75 -11.77
N LEU A 36 -49.58 42.15 -11.08
CA LEU A 36 -50.30 40.98 -11.57
C LEU A 36 -51.16 41.31 -12.81
N GLU A 37 -51.94 42.39 -12.79
CA GLU A 37 -52.74 42.80 -13.95
C GLU A 37 -51.84 43.12 -15.16
N ASP A 38 -50.70 43.77 -14.94
CA ASP A 38 -49.73 44.05 -16.02
C ASP A 38 -49.07 42.78 -16.58
N ALA A 39 -48.75 41.80 -15.74
CA ALA A 39 -48.21 40.52 -16.19
C ALA A 39 -49.22 39.75 -17.06
N ILE A 40 -50.48 39.64 -16.61
CA ILE A 40 -51.55 38.97 -17.37
C ILE A 40 -51.83 39.72 -18.69
N ARG A 41 -51.77 41.05 -18.67
CA ARG A 41 -51.97 41.86 -19.89
C ARG A 41 -50.86 41.66 -20.92
N LYS A 42 -49.61 41.47 -20.48
CA LYS A 42 -48.46 41.25 -21.38
C LYS A 42 -48.39 39.81 -21.89
N HIS A 43 -48.83 38.85 -21.09
CA HIS A 43 -48.71 37.41 -21.34
C HIS A 43 -50.06 36.70 -21.09
N PRO A 44 -51.11 37.01 -21.88
CA PRO A 44 -52.45 36.45 -21.67
C PRO A 44 -52.48 34.92 -21.80
N GLU A 45 -51.60 34.34 -22.61
CA GLU A 45 -51.45 32.90 -22.80
C GLU A 45 -51.04 32.14 -21.53
N PHE A 46 -50.40 32.83 -20.57
CA PHE A 46 -49.98 32.25 -19.30
C PHE A 46 -50.88 32.64 -18.12
N GLU A 47 -52.07 33.21 -18.35
CA GLU A 47 -52.92 33.76 -17.28
C GLU A 47 -53.11 32.82 -16.09
N ALA A 48 -53.42 31.54 -16.34
CA ALA A 48 -53.61 30.54 -15.28
C ALA A 48 -52.34 30.32 -14.45
N GLU A 49 -51.18 30.21 -15.10
CA GLU A 49 -49.88 29.99 -14.47
C GLU A 49 -49.39 31.25 -13.74
N ILE A 50 -49.60 32.44 -14.31
CA ILE A 50 -49.29 33.72 -13.67
C ILE A 50 -50.11 33.90 -12.38
N ARG A 51 -51.39 33.52 -12.40
CA ARG A 51 -52.24 33.53 -11.19
C ARG A 51 -51.72 32.55 -10.15
N LYS A 52 -51.31 31.34 -10.53
CA LYS A 52 -50.67 30.36 -9.62
C LYS A 52 -49.40 30.95 -8.99
N LEU A 53 -48.50 31.52 -9.80
CA LEU A 53 -47.27 32.15 -9.31
C LEU A 53 -47.56 33.27 -8.32
N SER A 54 -48.53 34.15 -8.63
CA SER A 54 -48.84 35.32 -7.79
C SER A 54 -49.27 34.97 -6.37
N VAL A 55 -49.85 33.78 -6.18
CA VAL A 55 -50.26 33.26 -4.86
C VAL A 55 -49.14 32.41 -4.25
N GLY A 56 -48.38 31.68 -5.06
CA GLY A 56 -47.38 30.71 -4.60
C GLY A 56 -45.99 31.28 -4.30
N VAL A 57 -45.65 32.47 -4.78
CA VAL A 57 -44.31 33.06 -4.60
C VAL A 57 -44.34 34.35 -3.78
N ARG A 58 -43.24 34.66 -3.07
CA ARG A 58 -43.12 35.96 -2.39
C ARG A 58 -43.15 37.09 -3.42
N PRO A 59 -43.78 38.25 -3.12
CA PRO A 59 -43.90 39.36 -4.06
C PRO A 59 -42.57 39.83 -4.68
N GLY A 60 -41.46 39.75 -3.92
CA GLY A 60 -40.13 40.12 -4.42
C GLY A 60 -39.50 39.13 -5.40
N HIS A 61 -40.02 37.90 -5.51
CA HIS A 61 -39.53 36.87 -6.44
C HIS A 61 -40.45 36.70 -7.65
N PHE A 62 -41.60 37.39 -7.68
CA PHE A 62 -42.63 37.22 -8.71
C PHE A 62 -42.12 37.59 -10.11
N GLU A 63 -41.31 38.64 -10.22
CA GLU A 63 -40.80 39.13 -11.50
C GLU A 63 -39.81 38.13 -12.11
N TRP A 64 -38.88 37.62 -11.30
CA TRP A 64 -37.96 36.54 -11.70
C TRP A 64 -38.71 35.26 -12.08
N ALA A 65 -39.72 34.87 -11.29
CA ALA A 65 -40.54 33.69 -11.57
C ALA A 65 -41.36 33.83 -12.86
N LEU A 66 -41.82 35.04 -13.17
CA LEU A 66 -42.56 35.35 -14.39
C LEU A 66 -41.66 35.24 -15.62
N GLU A 67 -40.41 35.73 -15.54
CA GLU A 67 -39.42 35.61 -16.63
C GLU A 67 -39.15 34.14 -16.96
N GLU A 68 -38.85 33.29 -15.97
CA GLU A 68 -38.60 31.86 -16.19
C GLU A 68 -39.80 31.11 -16.79
N LEU A 69 -41.02 31.51 -16.44
CA LEU A 69 -42.25 30.95 -16.99
C LEU A 69 -42.44 31.36 -18.46
N VAL A 70 -42.28 32.65 -18.76
CA VAL A 70 -42.47 33.21 -20.11
C VAL A 70 -41.41 32.72 -21.09
N ASP A 71 -40.17 32.57 -20.63
CA ASP A 71 -39.05 32.03 -21.41
C ASP A 71 -39.17 30.51 -21.64
N GLY A 72 -40.15 29.85 -21.01
CA GLY A 72 -40.40 28.42 -21.15
C GLY A 72 -39.41 27.52 -20.43
N ASN A 73 -38.65 28.06 -19.47
CA ASN A 73 -37.64 27.31 -18.71
C ASN A 73 -38.25 26.39 -17.65
N ALA A 74 -39.43 26.73 -17.12
CA ALA A 74 -40.16 25.95 -16.13
C ALA A 74 -41.65 26.36 -16.04
N THR A 75 -42.48 25.48 -15.49
CA THR A 75 -43.90 25.77 -15.18
C THR A 75 -44.06 26.36 -13.78
N ALA A 76 -45.22 26.96 -13.45
CA ALA A 76 -45.45 27.46 -12.10
C ALA A 76 -45.38 26.35 -11.04
N GLU A 77 -45.79 25.14 -11.40
CA GLU A 77 -45.74 23.95 -10.53
C GLU A 77 -44.30 23.53 -10.20
N GLU A 78 -43.34 23.82 -11.08
CA GLU A 78 -41.92 23.60 -10.80
C GLU A 78 -41.27 24.79 -10.07
N ILE A 79 -41.64 26.03 -10.42
CA ILE A 79 -41.03 27.25 -9.87
C ILE A 79 -41.37 27.43 -8.39
N ILE A 80 -42.64 27.26 -8.02
CA ILE A 80 -43.13 27.48 -6.65
C ILE A 80 -42.38 26.65 -5.59
N PRO A 81 -42.26 25.31 -5.70
CA PRO A 81 -41.58 24.50 -4.68
C PRO A 81 -40.08 24.79 -4.60
N VAL A 82 -39.43 25.10 -5.73
CA VAL A 82 -38.01 25.45 -5.75
C VAL A 82 -37.77 26.76 -5.00
N LEU A 83 -38.61 27.79 -5.23
CA LEU A 83 -38.51 29.06 -4.53
C LEU A 83 -38.88 28.98 -3.05
N ASP A 84 -39.85 28.16 -2.67
CA ASP A 84 -40.20 27.92 -1.26
C ASP A 84 -39.02 27.26 -0.52
N ARG A 85 -38.41 26.23 -1.13
CA ARG A 85 -37.22 25.59 -0.57
C ARG A 85 -36.03 26.55 -0.52
N PHE A 86 -35.77 27.33 -1.58
CA PHE A 86 -34.74 28.37 -1.59
C PHE A 86 -34.89 29.33 -0.40
N GLN A 87 -36.09 29.82 -0.12
CA GLN A 87 -36.31 30.76 1.00
C GLN A 87 -35.95 30.17 2.37
N LYS A 88 -36.20 28.88 2.58
CA LYS A 88 -35.88 28.17 3.82
C LYS A 88 -34.36 28.04 4.01
N ILE A 89 -33.62 27.88 2.91
CA ILE A 89 -32.19 27.54 2.92
C ILE A 89 -31.28 28.76 2.71
N ARG A 90 -31.83 29.82 2.13
CA ARG A 90 -31.18 31.08 1.75
C ARG A 90 -30.18 31.63 2.80
N PRO A 91 -30.48 31.65 4.11
CA PRO A 91 -29.54 32.20 5.11
C PRO A 91 -28.18 31.49 5.16
N ASN A 92 -28.11 30.24 4.71
CA ASN A 92 -26.91 29.40 4.79
C ASN A 92 -26.26 29.15 3.42
N LEU A 93 -26.71 29.84 2.37
CA LEU A 93 -26.11 29.78 1.04
C LEU A 93 -25.07 30.88 0.88
N GLU A 94 -23.96 30.57 0.20
CA GLU A 94 -22.97 31.58 -0.23
C GLU A 94 -23.61 32.62 -1.15
N ARG A 95 -24.49 32.16 -2.05
CA ARG A 95 -25.33 33.01 -2.91
C ARG A 95 -26.73 33.06 -2.33
N ASN A 96 -26.97 34.08 -1.52
CA ASN A 96 -28.24 34.24 -0.81
C ASN A 96 -29.21 35.17 -1.54
N ASP A 97 -28.89 35.74 -2.69
CA ASP A 97 -29.83 36.56 -3.47
C ASP A 97 -30.34 35.75 -4.67
N LEU A 98 -31.67 35.76 -4.90
CA LEU A 98 -32.30 35.02 -5.99
C LEU A 98 -31.76 35.49 -7.35
N TYR A 99 -31.54 36.79 -7.51
CA TYR A 99 -31.06 37.39 -8.74
C TYR A 99 -29.59 37.06 -9.07
N GLN A 100 -28.87 36.36 -8.18
CA GLN A 100 -27.55 35.80 -8.46
C GLN A 100 -27.61 34.48 -9.26
N TYR A 101 -28.82 33.95 -9.47
CA TYR A 101 -29.07 32.79 -10.31
C TYR A 101 -29.71 33.24 -11.62
N TRP A 102 -28.99 33.02 -12.73
CA TRP A 102 -29.40 33.45 -14.06
C TRP A 102 -30.41 32.52 -14.74
N ALA A 103 -30.66 31.33 -14.17
CA ALA A 103 -31.64 30.39 -14.67
C ALA A 103 -32.17 29.50 -13.55
N ILE A 104 -33.43 29.07 -13.65
CA ILE A 104 -34.04 28.16 -12.67
C ILE A 104 -33.30 26.83 -12.53
N ASN A 105 -32.65 26.33 -13.58
CA ASN A 105 -31.87 25.10 -13.50
C ASN A 105 -30.66 25.21 -12.55
N GLN A 106 -30.07 26.40 -12.43
CA GLN A 106 -29.01 26.63 -11.45
C GLN A 106 -29.56 26.61 -10.02
N LEU A 107 -30.71 27.26 -9.83
CA LEU A 107 -31.38 27.30 -8.54
C LEU A 107 -31.87 25.91 -8.12
N LYS A 108 -32.48 25.14 -9.03
CA LYS A 108 -32.89 23.73 -8.85
C LYS A 108 -31.71 22.91 -8.36
N LYS A 109 -30.54 22.97 -9.02
CA LYS A 109 -29.33 22.28 -8.58
C LYS A 109 -28.90 22.67 -7.17
N VAL A 110 -28.88 23.96 -6.84
CA VAL A 110 -28.49 24.41 -5.50
C VAL A 110 -29.50 23.93 -4.46
N VAL A 111 -30.79 24.07 -4.74
CA VAL A 111 -31.88 23.69 -3.85
C VAL A 111 -31.92 22.17 -3.64
N GLU A 112 -31.75 21.38 -4.70
CA GLU A 112 -31.68 19.92 -4.65
C GLU A 112 -30.45 19.44 -3.88
N ASN A 113 -29.29 20.02 -4.16
CA ASN A 113 -28.03 19.68 -3.50
C ASN A 113 -27.95 20.20 -2.06
N TYR A 114 -28.73 21.23 -1.73
CA TYR A 114 -28.83 21.74 -0.37
C TYR A 114 -29.63 20.76 0.48
N GLY A 115 -28.91 20.02 1.33
CA GLY A 115 -29.48 18.88 2.04
C GLY A 115 -29.09 17.52 1.45
N SER A 116 -28.27 17.43 0.40
CA SER A 116 -27.52 16.19 0.07
C SER A 116 -26.37 15.91 1.05
N THR A 117 -26.32 16.70 2.13
CA THR A 117 -25.62 16.48 3.40
C THR A 117 -26.63 16.28 4.56
N SER A 118 -27.86 15.83 4.28
CA SER A 118 -28.94 15.64 5.26
C SER A 118 -28.67 14.49 6.20
N VAL A 119 -29.35 14.51 7.34
CA VAL A 119 -29.31 13.48 8.37
C VAL A 119 -29.61 12.09 7.81
N GLU A 120 -30.42 11.97 6.74
CA GLU A 120 -30.71 10.71 6.02
C GLU A 120 -29.53 10.20 5.18
N THR A 121 -28.79 11.09 4.51
CA THR A 121 -27.53 10.70 3.86
C THR A 121 -26.46 10.43 4.90
N ARG A 122 -26.44 11.13 6.05
CA ARG A 122 -25.49 10.85 7.15
C ARG A 122 -25.83 9.57 7.89
N SER A 123 -27.10 9.23 8.10
CA SER A 123 -27.51 7.96 8.70
C SER A 123 -27.29 6.82 7.72
N GLY A 124 -27.60 7.01 6.44
CA GLY A 124 -27.28 6.04 5.38
C GLY A 124 -25.78 5.83 5.21
N LYS A 125 -24.96 6.89 5.20
CA LYS A 125 -23.49 6.78 5.18
C LYS A 125 -22.92 6.17 6.46
N LYS A 126 -23.47 6.53 7.62
CA LYS A 126 -23.09 5.94 8.91
C LYS A 126 -23.39 4.45 8.91
N GLN A 127 -24.59 4.06 8.48
CA GLN A 127 -25.00 2.67 8.35
C GLN A 127 -24.11 1.92 7.35
N LYS A 128 -23.95 2.45 6.13
CA LYS A 128 -23.07 1.87 5.11
C LYS A 128 -21.63 1.71 5.61
N ARG A 129 -21.08 2.71 6.31
CA ARG A 129 -19.75 2.62 6.92
C ARG A 129 -19.67 1.47 7.94
N PHE A 130 -20.70 1.26 8.74
CA PHE A 130 -20.74 0.14 9.69
C PHE A 130 -20.96 -1.22 9.00
N GLU A 131 -21.71 -1.27 7.90
CA GLU A 131 -21.91 -2.50 7.11
C GLU A 131 -20.61 -2.89 6.36
N GLU A 132 -19.86 -1.89 5.89
CA GLU A 132 -18.59 -2.04 5.18
C GLU A 132 -17.37 -1.97 6.13
N SER A 133 -17.55 -2.22 7.42
CA SER A 133 -16.44 -2.30 8.38
C SER A 133 -16.72 -3.33 9.46
N ASP A 134 -15.65 -3.92 9.97
CA ASP A 134 -15.73 -4.78 11.14
C ASP A 134 -15.28 -4.01 12.39
N ILE A 135 -16.04 -4.14 13.47
CA ILE A 135 -15.68 -3.57 14.78
C ILE A 135 -14.93 -4.64 15.55
N ILE A 136 -13.63 -4.43 15.71
CA ILE A 136 -12.69 -5.42 16.26
C ILE A 136 -12.64 -5.34 17.78
N TYR A 137 -12.75 -4.12 18.30
CA TYR A 137 -12.71 -3.84 19.73
C TYR A 137 -13.49 -2.56 20.03
N ASN A 138 -14.19 -2.52 21.16
CA ASN A 138 -14.97 -1.36 21.57
C ASN A 138 -15.11 -1.31 23.10
N SER A 139 -14.29 -0.49 23.75
CA SER A 139 -14.33 -0.19 25.19
C SER A 139 -14.94 1.19 25.45
N ASP A 140 -14.88 1.71 26.68
CA ASP A 140 -15.31 3.08 26.95
C ASP A 140 -14.36 4.12 26.34
N ALA A 141 -13.06 3.85 26.32
CA ALA A 141 -12.04 4.77 25.83
C ALA A 141 -11.71 4.58 24.35
N PHE A 142 -11.79 3.36 23.81
CA PHE A 142 -11.34 3.06 22.46
C PHE A 142 -12.40 2.37 21.60
N LYS A 143 -12.25 2.54 20.29
CA LYS A 143 -12.92 1.74 19.26
C LYS A 143 -11.93 1.40 18.17
N VAL A 144 -11.83 0.13 17.84
CA VAL A 144 -10.98 -0.37 16.76
C VAL A 144 -11.87 -0.86 15.64
N VAL A 145 -11.60 -0.39 14.43
CA VAL A 145 -12.34 -0.76 13.24
C VAL A 145 -11.40 -1.16 12.12
N TRP A 146 -11.84 -2.10 11.31
CA TRP A 146 -11.22 -2.42 10.04
C TRP A 146 -12.20 -2.09 8.91
N PRO A 147 -11.92 -1.05 8.10
CA PRO A 147 -12.72 -0.77 6.91
C PRO A 147 -12.45 -1.81 5.83
N LYS A 148 -13.52 -2.37 5.24
CA LYS A 148 -13.44 -3.32 4.12
C LYS A 148 -13.44 -2.64 2.76
N THR A 149 -13.81 -1.37 2.71
CA THR A 149 -13.93 -0.59 1.47
C THR A 149 -13.25 0.76 1.60
N GLU A 150 -12.87 1.31 0.44
CA GLU A 150 -12.39 2.68 0.29
C GLU A 150 -13.36 3.70 0.92
N PHE A 151 -14.66 3.52 0.68
CA PHE A 151 -15.71 4.37 1.23
C PHE A 151 -15.71 4.35 2.76
N ALA A 152 -15.66 3.15 3.36
CA ALA A 152 -15.64 3.01 4.80
C ALA A 152 -14.36 3.60 5.41
N SER A 153 -13.21 3.37 4.76
CA SER A 153 -11.93 3.96 5.14
C SER A 153 -12.05 5.49 5.24
N CYS A 154 -12.49 6.13 4.16
CA CYS A 154 -12.71 7.58 4.08
C CYS A 154 -13.67 8.11 5.17
N GLU A 155 -14.72 7.37 5.49
CA GLU A 155 -15.74 7.80 6.45
C GLU A 155 -15.32 7.56 7.93
N TRP A 156 -14.29 6.75 8.21
CA TRP A 156 -13.71 6.57 9.54
C TRP A 156 -12.57 7.54 9.85
N THR A 157 -11.77 7.90 8.84
CA THR A 157 -10.65 8.86 8.93
C THR A 157 -11.08 10.23 9.43
N GLY A 158 -12.28 10.69 9.08
CA GLY A 158 -12.78 12.00 9.53
C GLY A 158 -12.07 13.19 8.86
N LYS A 159 -12.41 14.42 9.27
CA LYS A 159 -12.02 15.66 8.54
C LYS A 159 -10.60 16.16 8.81
N ARG A 160 -9.85 15.55 9.74
CA ARG A 160 -8.56 16.06 10.23
C ARG A 160 -7.42 15.06 10.13
N THR A 161 -7.69 13.88 9.59
CA THR A 161 -6.65 12.92 9.24
C THR A 161 -5.99 13.32 7.93
N LYS A 162 -4.68 13.13 7.85
CA LYS A 162 -3.89 13.40 6.65
C LYS A 162 -3.46 12.14 5.90
N TRP A 163 -3.97 10.97 6.28
CA TRP A 163 -3.60 9.72 5.64
C TRP A 163 -3.94 9.75 4.15
N CYS A 164 -3.07 9.17 3.33
CA CYS A 164 -3.28 9.01 1.87
C CYS A 164 -4.53 8.18 1.51
N ILE A 165 -5.16 7.50 2.48
CA ILE A 165 -6.43 6.78 2.36
C ILE A 165 -7.67 7.60 2.76
N SER A 166 -7.48 8.84 3.21
CA SER A 166 -8.54 9.75 3.69
C SER A 166 -9.12 10.62 2.58
N ALA A 167 -8.48 10.66 1.41
CA ALA A 167 -8.89 11.47 0.28
C ALA A 167 -10.09 10.85 -0.44
N LYS A 168 -11.05 11.69 -0.87
CA LYS A 168 -12.21 11.24 -1.65
C LYS A 168 -11.88 10.94 -3.12
N GLU A 169 -10.73 11.43 -3.57
CA GLU A 169 -10.21 11.28 -4.93
C GLU A 169 -8.71 10.97 -4.80
N SER A 170 -8.18 10.05 -5.61
CA SER A 170 -6.75 9.64 -5.59
C SER A 170 -6.27 9.11 -4.23
N ASN A 171 -7.06 8.24 -3.59
CA ASN A 171 -6.61 7.57 -2.38
C ASN A 171 -5.84 6.28 -2.68
N MET A 172 -5.06 5.85 -1.69
CA MET A 172 -4.18 4.69 -1.79
C MET A 172 -4.81 3.42 -1.18
N TYR A 173 -6.11 3.43 -0.87
CA TYR A 173 -6.75 2.30 -0.18
C TYR A 173 -6.58 1.00 -0.97
N ASP A 174 -6.89 1.04 -2.26
CA ASP A 174 -6.76 -0.13 -3.15
C ASP A 174 -5.31 -0.62 -3.25
N SER A 175 -4.33 0.27 -3.12
CA SER A 175 -2.91 -0.11 -3.12
C SER A 175 -2.55 -0.91 -1.87
N TYR A 176 -3.06 -0.53 -0.70
CA TYR A 176 -2.83 -1.29 0.53
C TYR A 176 -3.56 -2.62 0.51
N SER A 177 -4.85 -2.63 0.14
CA SER A 177 -5.62 -3.86 0.09
C SER A 177 -5.06 -4.85 -0.92
N SER A 178 -4.66 -4.40 -2.12
CA SER A 178 -4.08 -5.27 -3.14
C SER A 178 -2.79 -5.96 -2.67
N ASN A 179 -2.00 -5.27 -1.85
CA ASN A 179 -0.77 -5.81 -1.25
C ASN A 179 -1.02 -6.63 0.04
N ASN A 180 -2.28 -7.01 0.33
CA ASN A 180 -2.71 -7.67 1.57
C ASN A 180 -2.29 -6.92 2.86
N VAL A 181 -2.23 -5.58 2.81
CA VAL A 181 -2.04 -4.76 4.01
C VAL A 181 -3.39 -4.36 4.57
N PHE A 182 -3.70 -4.81 5.79
CA PHE A 182 -4.95 -4.50 6.48
C PHE A 182 -4.75 -3.29 7.39
N LEU A 183 -5.50 -2.22 7.14
CA LEU A 183 -5.38 -0.97 7.88
C LEU A 183 -6.41 -0.92 9.01
N TYR A 184 -5.98 -1.14 10.25
CA TYR A 184 -6.85 -1.02 11.43
C TYR A 184 -6.80 0.40 11.97
N PHE A 185 -7.96 0.97 12.29
CA PHE A 185 -8.05 2.31 12.88
C PHE A 185 -8.40 2.21 14.36
N VAL A 186 -7.47 2.62 15.22
CA VAL A 186 -7.68 2.77 16.65
C VAL A 186 -8.16 4.20 16.92
N LEU A 187 -9.40 4.33 17.38
CA LEU A 187 -10.09 5.60 17.63
C LEU A 187 -10.20 5.83 19.13
N ASN A 188 -9.54 6.85 19.66
CA ASN A 188 -9.67 7.26 21.05
C ASN A 188 -10.92 8.15 21.22
N LYS A 189 -11.88 7.75 22.05
CA LYS A 189 -13.15 8.46 22.27
C LYS A 189 -12.98 9.69 23.16
N ASN A 190 -11.97 9.69 24.02
CA ASN A 190 -11.77 10.68 25.07
C ASN A 190 -10.93 11.88 24.63
N LEU A 191 -10.16 11.74 23.55
CA LEU A 191 -9.35 12.83 23.00
C LEU A 191 -10.18 13.79 22.13
N SER A 192 -9.70 15.04 22.01
CA SER A 192 -10.30 16.03 21.11
C SER A 192 -10.01 15.70 19.63
N GLU A 193 -10.78 16.25 18.70
CA GLU A 193 -10.53 16.06 17.25
C GLU A 193 -9.21 16.68 16.76
N ASP A 194 -8.57 17.50 17.59
CA ASP A 194 -7.33 18.21 17.27
C ASP A 194 -6.10 17.44 17.76
N ASP A 195 -6.31 16.39 18.56
CA ASP A 195 -5.23 15.57 19.11
C ASP A 195 -4.67 14.62 18.03
N PRO A 196 -3.34 14.61 17.78
CA PRO A 196 -2.73 13.68 16.82
C PRO A 196 -3.03 12.21 17.12
N ASN A 197 -3.17 11.84 18.39
CA ASN A 197 -3.43 10.48 18.84
C ASN A 197 -4.92 10.15 18.93
N LYS A 198 -5.81 11.05 18.48
CA LYS A 198 -7.25 10.80 18.35
C LYS A 198 -7.53 9.56 17.50
N ARG A 199 -6.72 9.35 16.47
CA ARG A 199 -6.79 8.22 15.54
C ARG A 199 -5.39 7.72 15.25
N ILE A 200 -5.20 6.42 15.35
CA ILE A 200 -3.94 5.75 15.00
C ILE A 200 -4.27 4.70 13.94
N SER A 201 -3.53 4.73 12.84
CA SER A 201 -3.54 3.68 11.82
C SER A 201 -2.51 2.62 12.21
N VAL A 202 -2.98 1.38 12.35
CA VAL A 202 -2.18 0.20 12.71
C VAL A 202 -2.26 -0.77 11.53
N PRO A 203 -1.33 -0.67 10.57
CA PRO A 203 -1.28 -1.60 9.45
C PRO A 203 -0.78 -2.98 9.89
N THR A 204 -1.39 -4.04 9.38
CA THR A 204 -0.85 -5.40 9.45
C THR A 204 -0.58 -5.93 8.05
N MET A 205 0.45 -6.75 7.92
CA MET A 205 0.74 -7.47 6.68
C MET A 205 0.00 -8.80 6.71
N GLY A 206 -1.24 -8.81 6.21
CA GLY A 206 -2.20 -9.88 6.46
C GLY A 206 -2.27 -10.18 7.95
N ASP A 207 -1.97 -11.43 8.31
CA ASP A 207 -1.99 -11.96 9.68
C ASP A 207 -0.62 -12.14 10.33
N MET A 208 0.46 -11.67 9.69
CA MET A 208 1.81 -11.91 10.21
C MET A 208 2.08 -11.10 11.48
N ASN A 209 2.07 -9.77 11.36
CA ASN A 209 2.25 -8.86 12.49
C ASN A 209 1.85 -7.43 12.09
N ILE A 210 1.84 -6.55 13.08
CA ILE A 210 1.80 -5.10 12.87
C ILE A 210 3.08 -4.68 12.14
N LEU A 211 2.92 -3.88 11.09
CA LEU A 211 4.01 -3.20 10.42
C LEU A 211 4.42 -1.99 11.27
N ASP A 212 5.30 -2.23 12.22
CA ASP A 212 5.76 -1.24 13.20
C ASP A 212 6.17 0.10 12.56
N SER A 213 7.01 0.03 11.53
CA SER A 213 7.49 1.21 10.78
C SER A 213 6.41 1.97 10.01
N GLU A 214 5.20 1.42 9.89
CA GLU A 214 4.08 2.01 9.15
C GLU A 214 2.94 2.47 10.07
N VAL A 215 3.09 2.35 11.39
CA VAL A 215 2.10 2.86 12.35
C VAL A 215 2.10 4.37 12.34
N ARG A 216 0.92 4.99 12.15
CA ARG A 216 0.77 6.43 11.98
C ARG A 216 -0.27 7.07 12.89
N ASN A 217 -0.01 8.29 13.33
CA ASN A 217 -1.01 9.13 14.02
C ASN A 217 -1.94 9.84 13.02
N ALA A 218 -2.93 10.60 13.49
CA ALA A 218 -3.89 11.29 12.63
C ALA A 218 -3.25 12.32 11.67
N LEU A 219 -2.10 12.88 12.03
CA LEU A 219 -1.37 13.85 11.19
C LEU A 219 -0.51 13.20 10.10
N ASP A 220 -0.54 11.87 9.99
CA ASP A 220 0.24 11.04 9.07
C ASP A 220 1.72 10.90 9.44
N ASP A 221 2.09 11.26 10.68
CA ASP A 221 3.44 11.04 11.21
C ASP A 221 3.63 9.56 11.54
N TYR A 222 4.79 9.01 11.20
CA TYR A 222 5.23 7.69 11.65
C TYR A 222 5.55 7.72 13.15
N ILE A 223 4.89 6.86 13.92
CA ILE A 223 5.04 6.85 15.39
C ILE A 223 5.56 5.52 15.94
N GLY A 224 5.42 4.42 15.20
CA GLY A 224 5.77 3.09 15.69
C GLY A 224 4.80 2.53 16.74
N THR A 225 4.98 1.27 17.10
CA THR A 225 4.18 0.54 18.08
C THR A 225 4.43 1.01 19.50
N ASP A 226 5.66 1.44 19.84
CA ASP A 226 5.99 1.94 21.18
C ASP A 226 5.22 3.24 21.50
N SER A 227 5.26 4.23 20.60
CA SER A 227 4.49 5.47 20.79
C SER A 227 2.98 5.21 20.75
N ALA A 228 2.52 4.24 19.95
CA ALA A 228 1.12 3.84 19.95
C ALA A 228 0.72 3.19 21.28
N ARG A 229 1.59 2.36 21.88
CA ARG A 229 1.41 1.79 23.21
C ARG A 229 1.33 2.86 24.28
N GLU A 230 2.17 3.89 24.23
CA GLU A 230 2.09 5.04 25.13
C GLU A 230 0.77 5.81 24.98
N ALA A 231 0.33 6.04 23.74
CA ALA A 231 -0.91 6.76 23.46
C ALA A 231 -2.19 5.99 23.83
N ILE A 232 -2.15 4.66 23.71
CA ILE A 232 -3.31 3.77 23.98
C ILE A 232 -3.33 3.34 25.45
N GLY A 233 -2.17 3.20 26.09
CA GLY A 233 -2.04 2.81 27.49
C GLY A 233 -2.37 1.34 27.74
N GLU A 234 -3.03 1.06 28.85
CA GLU A 234 -3.29 -0.31 29.36
C GLU A 234 -4.09 -1.20 28.38
N GLU A 235 -4.87 -0.60 27.48
CA GLU A 235 -5.67 -1.34 26.50
C GLU A 235 -4.87 -1.80 25.27
N PHE A 236 -3.60 -1.38 25.12
CA PHE A 236 -2.80 -1.64 23.92
C PHE A 236 -2.64 -3.12 23.64
N ASP A 237 -2.20 -3.91 24.62
CA ASP A 237 -1.90 -5.33 24.40
C ASP A 237 -3.16 -6.11 24.01
N VAL A 238 -4.32 -5.77 24.60
CA VAL A 238 -5.61 -6.38 24.24
C VAL A 238 -6.06 -5.96 22.85
N ILE A 239 -5.89 -4.69 22.49
CA ILE A 239 -6.21 -4.18 21.14
C ILE A 239 -5.33 -4.87 20.09
N GLN A 240 -4.02 -4.95 20.33
CA GLN A 240 -3.07 -5.62 19.45
C GLN A 240 -3.46 -7.09 19.26
N GLN A 241 -3.75 -7.81 20.34
CA GLN A 241 -4.19 -9.19 20.26
C GLN A 241 -5.46 -9.32 19.40
N LYS A 242 -6.47 -8.47 19.61
CA LYS A 242 -7.73 -8.50 18.85
C LYS A 242 -7.53 -8.20 17.36
N ILE A 243 -6.63 -7.27 17.04
CA ILE A 243 -6.24 -6.96 15.66
C ILE A 243 -5.62 -8.19 15.00
N LEU A 244 -4.65 -8.82 15.66
CA LEU A 244 -3.95 -10.00 15.12
C LEU A 244 -4.88 -11.21 14.99
N GLU A 245 -5.75 -11.46 15.99
CA GLU A 245 -6.80 -12.48 15.91
C GLU A 245 -7.70 -12.25 14.69
N HIS A 246 -8.20 -11.02 14.50
CA HIS A 246 -9.04 -10.70 13.36
C HIS A 246 -8.29 -10.88 12.02
N ALA A 247 -7.07 -10.34 11.93
CA ALA A 247 -6.24 -10.44 10.74
C ALA A 247 -5.99 -11.90 10.33
N SER A 248 -5.73 -12.79 11.30
CA SER A 248 -5.56 -14.23 11.07
C SER A 248 -6.79 -14.95 10.54
N SER A 249 -7.98 -14.45 10.86
CA SER A 249 -9.24 -14.98 10.37
C SER A 249 -9.73 -14.33 9.07
N THR A 250 -9.09 -13.23 8.64
CA THR A 250 -9.48 -12.49 7.45
C THR A 250 -8.96 -13.19 6.20
N GLU A 251 -9.82 -13.40 5.21
CA GLU A 251 -9.40 -14.00 3.95
C GLU A 251 -8.50 -13.04 3.15
N PHE A 252 -7.49 -13.61 2.49
CA PHE A 252 -6.68 -12.91 1.49
C PHE A 252 -7.56 -12.32 0.38
N THR A 253 -7.09 -11.24 -0.25
CA THR A 253 -7.81 -10.59 -1.36
C THR A 253 -8.27 -11.58 -2.43
N GLU A 254 -9.42 -11.27 -3.06
CA GLU A 254 -10.13 -12.17 -3.98
C GLU A 254 -9.32 -12.58 -5.24
N ASN A 255 -8.19 -11.93 -5.51
CA ASN A 255 -7.39 -12.12 -6.72
C ASN A 255 -6.36 -13.27 -6.64
N ILE A 256 -6.36 -14.06 -5.56
CA ILE A 256 -5.37 -15.14 -5.35
C ILE A 256 -6.04 -16.52 -5.33
N THR A 257 -5.43 -17.49 -6.01
CA THR A 257 -5.98 -18.85 -6.12
C THR A 257 -6.00 -19.60 -4.78
N ASP A 258 -6.92 -20.55 -4.63
CA ASP A 258 -6.99 -21.43 -3.44
C ASP A 258 -5.68 -22.20 -3.19
N GLN A 259 -4.94 -22.50 -4.25
CA GLN A 259 -3.64 -23.18 -4.16
C GLN A 259 -2.62 -22.31 -3.43
N VAL A 260 -2.53 -21.03 -3.78
CA VAL A 260 -1.64 -20.06 -3.10
C VAL A 260 -2.09 -19.86 -1.65
N LYS A 261 -3.41 -19.71 -1.41
CA LYS A 261 -3.95 -19.59 -0.05
C LYS A 261 -3.59 -20.80 0.82
N ASN A 262 -3.67 -22.01 0.27
CA ASN A 262 -3.30 -23.23 0.99
C ASN A 262 -1.80 -23.35 1.25
N ALA A 263 -0.96 -23.03 0.26
CA ALA A 263 0.49 -22.98 0.43
C ALA A 263 0.89 -21.99 1.52
N ALA A 264 0.25 -20.81 1.55
CA ALA A 264 0.47 -19.81 2.58
C ALA A 264 0.10 -20.30 3.99
N ARG A 265 -1.03 -21.01 4.11
CA ARG A 265 -1.45 -21.61 5.40
C ARG A 265 -0.44 -22.64 5.90
N LYS A 266 0.12 -23.47 5.03
CA LYS A 266 1.16 -24.44 5.39
C LYS A 266 2.41 -23.76 5.93
N ILE A 267 2.91 -22.73 5.20
CA ILE A 267 4.06 -21.94 5.63
C ILE A 267 3.83 -21.35 7.04
N LYS A 268 2.63 -20.81 7.29
CA LYS A 268 2.25 -20.26 8.61
C LYS A 268 2.17 -21.33 9.71
N GLY A 269 1.61 -22.49 9.38
CA GLY A 269 1.49 -23.61 10.31
C GLY A 269 2.81 -24.32 10.61
N GLY A 270 3.89 -23.97 9.90
CA GLY A 270 5.15 -24.71 9.93
C GLY A 270 5.03 -26.11 9.33
N GLU A 271 4.01 -26.34 8.49
CA GLU A 271 3.77 -27.60 7.81
C GLU A 271 4.65 -27.71 6.56
N GLU A 272 5.20 -28.90 6.28
CA GLU A 272 6.01 -29.11 5.08
C GLU A 272 5.33 -28.62 3.79
N ILE A 273 6.06 -27.79 3.04
CA ILE A 273 5.64 -27.26 1.75
C ILE A 273 6.41 -27.93 0.62
N SER A 274 5.70 -28.36 -0.41
CA SER A 274 6.30 -28.90 -1.62
C SER A 274 6.80 -27.79 -2.55
N LYS A 275 7.79 -28.11 -3.40
CA LYS A 275 8.28 -27.21 -4.44
C LYS A 275 7.16 -26.62 -5.30
N LYS A 276 6.19 -27.44 -5.72
CA LYS A 276 5.05 -27.01 -6.54
C LYS A 276 4.18 -25.98 -5.81
N GLU A 277 3.91 -26.20 -4.53
CA GLU A 277 3.11 -25.27 -3.72
C GLU A 277 3.83 -23.93 -3.52
N LEU A 278 5.14 -23.96 -3.32
CA LEU A 278 5.96 -22.75 -3.23
C LEU A 278 6.03 -22.01 -4.58
N GLU A 279 6.10 -22.73 -5.69
CA GLU A 279 6.06 -22.16 -7.04
C GLU A 279 4.75 -21.42 -7.34
N GLU A 280 3.61 -21.86 -6.80
CA GLU A 280 2.36 -21.09 -6.93
C GLU A 280 2.45 -19.73 -6.23
N ILE A 281 3.12 -19.64 -5.07
CA ILE A 281 3.36 -18.35 -4.39
C ILE A 281 4.30 -17.48 -5.22
N PHE A 282 5.36 -18.06 -5.81
CA PHE A 282 6.29 -17.29 -6.63
C PHE A 282 5.65 -16.71 -7.90
N LYS A 283 4.69 -17.41 -8.53
CA LYS A 283 3.96 -16.83 -9.67
C LYS A 283 3.21 -15.55 -9.31
N VAL A 284 2.68 -15.47 -8.09
CA VAL A 284 2.02 -14.25 -7.60
C VAL A 284 3.04 -13.12 -7.40
N LEU A 285 4.24 -13.45 -6.90
CA LEU A 285 5.34 -12.48 -6.79
C LEU A 285 5.77 -11.93 -8.16
N GLU A 286 5.79 -12.75 -9.21
CA GLU A 286 6.16 -12.33 -10.58
C GLU A 286 5.12 -11.44 -11.27
N ASP A 287 3.82 -11.70 -11.07
CA ASP A 287 2.73 -10.98 -11.75
C ASP A 287 2.40 -9.63 -11.07
N SER A 288 2.91 -9.42 -9.85
CA SER A 288 2.67 -8.20 -9.08
C SER A 288 3.50 -7.02 -9.63
N SER A 289 2.84 -6.15 -10.39
CA SER A 289 3.38 -4.82 -10.75
C SER A 289 3.66 -3.92 -9.53
N THR A 290 3.20 -4.32 -8.36
CA THR A 290 3.46 -3.72 -7.06
C THR A 290 4.39 -4.66 -6.31
N ARG A 291 5.56 -4.19 -5.88
CA ARG A 291 6.55 -4.92 -5.06
C ARG A 291 5.87 -5.61 -3.87
N ASP A 292 5.36 -6.83 -4.05
CA ASP A 292 4.48 -7.46 -3.08
C ASP A 292 5.28 -7.92 -1.86
N THR A 293 5.27 -7.05 -0.86
CA THR A 293 5.93 -7.23 0.42
C THR A 293 5.34 -8.40 1.20
N TYR A 294 4.04 -8.68 1.08
CA TYR A 294 3.38 -9.73 1.88
C TYR A 294 3.99 -11.12 1.65
N TRP A 295 4.02 -11.61 0.39
CA TRP A 295 4.48 -12.96 0.08
C TRP A 295 5.96 -13.14 0.37
N THR A 296 6.74 -12.10 0.11
CA THR A 296 8.16 -12.04 0.46
C THR A 296 8.33 -12.18 1.98
N HIS A 297 7.65 -11.33 2.77
CA HIS A 297 7.73 -11.39 4.23
C HIS A 297 7.23 -12.72 4.80
N LEU A 298 6.17 -13.30 4.22
CA LEU A 298 5.65 -14.60 4.62
C LEU A 298 6.73 -15.68 4.50
N ILE A 299 7.39 -15.75 3.34
CA ILE A 299 8.45 -16.72 3.09
C ILE A 299 9.63 -16.46 4.02
N LEU A 300 10.12 -15.21 4.09
CA LEU A 300 11.33 -14.87 4.83
C LEU A 300 11.17 -15.02 6.35
N ASN A 301 10.01 -14.64 6.92
CA ASN A 301 9.76 -14.81 8.35
C ASN A 301 9.61 -16.29 8.74
N ALA A 302 9.07 -17.11 7.84
CA ALA A 302 8.89 -18.53 8.11
C ALA A 302 10.19 -19.34 8.02
N LEU A 303 11.26 -18.80 7.41
CA LEU A 303 12.55 -19.50 7.30
C LEU A 303 13.09 -19.98 8.66
N LEU A 304 12.87 -19.21 9.73
CA LEU A 304 13.35 -19.53 11.08
C LEU A 304 12.54 -20.65 11.75
N SER A 305 11.28 -20.81 11.38
CA SER A 305 10.35 -21.73 12.04
C SER A 305 10.01 -22.97 11.22
N HIS A 306 10.47 -23.05 9.96
CA HIS A 306 10.02 -24.06 9.00
C HIS A 306 11.14 -25.04 8.63
N PRO A 307 10.93 -26.37 8.81
CA PRO A 307 12.02 -27.35 8.78
C PRO A 307 12.71 -27.53 7.43
N ASN A 308 11.99 -27.41 6.31
CA ASN A 308 12.52 -27.63 4.96
C ASN A 308 12.36 -26.43 4.00
N LEU A 309 11.91 -25.26 4.49
CA LEU A 309 11.56 -24.15 3.59
C LEU A 309 12.78 -23.61 2.83
N ALA A 310 13.92 -23.47 3.52
CA ALA A 310 15.18 -23.05 2.91
C ALA A 310 15.60 -24.00 1.77
N GLU A 311 15.51 -25.31 2.00
CA GLU A 311 15.83 -26.34 1.00
C GLU A 311 14.88 -26.26 -0.20
N THR A 312 13.57 -26.13 0.05
CA THR A 312 12.56 -25.99 -1.00
C THR A 312 12.79 -24.71 -1.84
N ILE A 313 13.20 -23.60 -1.24
CA ILE A 313 13.53 -22.36 -1.96
C ILE A 313 14.75 -22.57 -2.87
N ILE A 314 15.83 -23.18 -2.35
CA ILE A 314 17.05 -23.43 -3.13
C ILE A 314 16.75 -24.29 -4.36
N MET A 315 15.88 -25.30 -4.20
CA MET A 315 15.49 -26.23 -5.26
C MET A 315 14.49 -25.63 -6.27
N SER A 316 13.92 -24.46 -6.02
CA SER A 316 12.95 -23.81 -6.91
C SER A 316 13.60 -23.20 -8.16
N ASN A 317 12.77 -22.90 -9.17
CA ASN A 317 13.23 -22.30 -10.42
C ASN A 317 13.89 -20.92 -10.17
N PRO A 318 15.12 -20.67 -10.68
CA PRO A 318 15.81 -19.38 -10.54
C PRO A 318 14.99 -18.16 -10.96
N HIS A 319 14.27 -18.27 -12.07
CA HIS A 319 13.43 -17.17 -12.57
C HIS A 319 12.38 -16.75 -11.52
N HIS A 320 11.79 -17.74 -10.85
CA HIS A 320 10.73 -17.56 -9.87
C HIS A 320 11.25 -17.01 -8.52
N LYS A 321 12.55 -17.11 -8.22
CA LYS A 321 13.16 -16.57 -6.98
C LYS A 321 13.86 -15.22 -7.16
N SER A 322 13.97 -14.72 -8.38
CA SER A 322 14.58 -13.41 -8.69
C SER A 322 13.95 -12.25 -7.90
N HIS A 323 12.61 -12.24 -7.78
CA HIS A 323 11.85 -11.26 -6.97
C HIS A 323 12.11 -11.41 -5.47
N LEU A 324 12.21 -12.65 -4.96
CA LEU A 324 12.57 -12.90 -3.57
C LEU A 324 13.97 -12.36 -3.27
N HIS A 325 14.92 -12.52 -4.20
CA HIS A 325 16.27 -11.99 -4.06
C HIS A 325 16.33 -10.45 -4.02
N GLN A 326 15.59 -9.76 -4.90
CA GLN A 326 15.52 -8.30 -4.89
C GLN A 326 15.00 -7.75 -3.55
N ASN A 327 13.93 -8.34 -3.03
CA ASN A 327 13.34 -7.90 -1.77
C ASN A 327 14.12 -8.43 -0.54
N PHE A 328 14.90 -9.51 -0.67
CA PHE A 328 15.70 -10.05 0.42
C PHE A 328 16.70 -9.03 0.96
N ILE A 329 17.39 -8.32 0.06
CA ILE A 329 18.33 -7.26 0.46
C ILE A 329 17.58 -6.16 1.21
N GLU A 330 16.42 -5.71 0.72
CA GLU A 330 15.62 -4.67 1.39
C GLU A 330 15.12 -5.13 2.77
N VAL A 331 14.63 -6.37 2.89
CA VAL A 331 14.07 -6.91 4.14
C VAL A 331 15.14 -7.17 5.21
N PHE A 332 16.36 -7.53 4.81
CA PHE A 332 17.47 -7.80 5.73
C PHE A 332 18.52 -6.69 5.78
N ASP A 333 18.27 -5.52 5.16
CA ASP A 333 19.22 -4.41 5.03
C ASP A 333 19.78 -3.94 6.38
N TYR A 334 18.97 -4.00 7.44
CA TYR A 334 19.39 -3.59 8.79
C TYR A 334 20.12 -4.70 9.58
N LYS A 335 20.05 -5.96 9.12
CA LYS A 335 20.69 -7.12 9.78
C LYS A 335 22.02 -7.54 9.13
N LEU A 336 22.24 -7.14 7.88
CA LEU A 336 23.44 -7.48 7.13
C LEU A 336 24.51 -6.40 7.30
N SER A 337 25.78 -6.80 7.44
CA SER A 337 26.89 -5.83 7.36
C SER A 337 27.04 -5.30 5.93
N GLU A 338 27.69 -4.15 5.75
CA GLU A 338 27.94 -3.58 4.42
C GLU A 338 28.75 -4.53 3.52
N GLU A 339 29.65 -5.31 4.11
CA GLU A 339 30.40 -6.35 3.40
C GLU A 339 29.48 -7.48 2.92
N ALA A 340 28.53 -7.93 3.76
CA ALA A 340 27.57 -8.97 3.41
C ALA A 340 26.59 -8.49 2.32
N LYS A 341 26.13 -7.23 2.39
CA LYS A 341 25.29 -6.63 1.34
C LYS A 341 26.01 -6.58 0.00
N LYS A 342 27.28 -6.14 0.01
CA LYS A 342 28.09 -6.08 -1.20
C LYS A 342 28.33 -7.46 -1.80
N ALA A 343 28.59 -8.46 -0.96
CA ALA A 343 28.73 -9.85 -1.37
C ALA A 343 27.43 -10.36 -2.02
N ILE A 344 26.29 -10.25 -1.34
CA ILE A 344 24.98 -10.69 -1.87
C ILE A 344 24.65 -9.97 -3.19
N SER A 345 24.82 -8.64 -3.25
CA SER A 345 24.57 -7.88 -4.47
C SER A 345 25.48 -8.29 -5.63
N SER A 346 26.73 -8.68 -5.36
CA SER A 346 27.67 -9.16 -6.38
C SER A 346 27.38 -10.59 -6.85
N MET A 347 26.67 -11.37 -6.04
CA MET A 347 26.39 -12.79 -6.29
C MET A 347 25.09 -13.03 -7.06
N GLY A 348 24.27 -11.99 -7.28
CA GLY A 348 22.99 -12.12 -7.98
C GLY A 348 22.09 -13.17 -7.33
N GLU A 349 21.35 -13.93 -8.12
CA GLU A 349 20.40 -14.96 -7.64
C GLU A 349 21.04 -16.06 -6.77
N TYR A 350 22.37 -16.21 -6.81
CA TYR A 350 23.11 -17.17 -5.99
C TYR A 350 23.42 -16.65 -4.58
N GLY A 351 23.37 -15.32 -4.37
CA GLY A 351 23.56 -14.71 -3.04
C GLY A 351 22.53 -15.20 -2.02
N LEU A 352 21.27 -15.35 -2.47
CA LEU A 352 20.20 -15.89 -1.64
C LEU A 352 20.43 -17.36 -1.28
N ASP A 353 20.78 -18.21 -2.26
CA ASP A 353 21.01 -19.65 -2.01
C ASP A 353 22.14 -19.87 -0.99
N ILE A 354 23.22 -19.11 -1.12
CA ILE A 354 24.39 -19.22 -0.24
C ILE A 354 24.04 -18.73 1.16
N TYR A 355 23.34 -17.60 1.29
CA TYR A 355 22.81 -17.16 2.57
C TYR A 355 21.92 -18.22 3.23
N LEU A 356 21.04 -18.86 2.45
CA LEU A 356 20.14 -19.90 2.96
C LEU A 356 20.92 -21.14 3.44
N ILE A 357 21.94 -21.56 2.69
CA ILE A 357 22.83 -22.67 3.04
C ILE A 357 23.59 -22.41 4.35
N GLU A 358 24.01 -21.17 4.58
CA GLU A 358 24.79 -20.77 5.76
C GLU A 358 23.96 -20.65 7.02
N ASN A 359 22.77 -20.05 6.90
CA ASN A 359 21.99 -19.61 8.05
C ASN A 359 20.87 -20.58 8.43
N TYR A 360 20.58 -21.59 7.60
CA TYR A 360 19.50 -22.54 7.84
C TYR A 360 19.93 -23.99 7.63
N ASN A 361 19.14 -24.91 8.18
CA ASN A 361 19.41 -26.34 8.09
C ASN A 361 19.04 -26.90 6.71
N VAL A 362 20.03 -26.91 5.80
CA VAL A 362 19.89 -27.46 4.44
C VAL A 362 20.63 -28.79 4.32
N SER A 363 20.03 -29.79 3.66
CA SER A 363 20.67 -31.10 3.44
C SER A 363 21.97 -30.99 2.64
N ASP A 364 22.94 -31.87 2.93
CA ASP A 364 24.21 -31.91 2.18
C ASP A 364 23.98 -32.12 0.68
N SER A 365 23.02 -32.96 0.29
CA SER A 365 22.68 -33.17 -1.12
C SER A 365 22.28 -31.89 -1.84
N VAL A 366 21.46 -31.04 -1.20
CA VAL A 366 20.99 -29.80 -1.83
C VAL A 366 22.07 -28.73 -1.83
N LYS A 367 22.90 -28.66 -0.77
CA LYS A 367 24.12 -27.85 -0.79
C LYS A 367 24.96 -28.19 -2.01
N LEU A 368 25.27 -29.47 -2.21
CA LEU A 368 26.10 -29.93 -3.32
C LEU A 368 25.50 -29.63 -4.70
N GLU A 369 24.20 -29.79 -4.87
CA GLU A 369 23.51 -29.50 -6.13
C GLU A 369 23.54 -28.00 -6.46
N SER A 370 23.21 -27.14 -5.49
CA SER A 370 23.25 -25.68 -5.65
C SER A 370 24.65 -25.18 -6.02
N LEU A 371 25.67 -25.73 -5.37
CA LEU A 371 27.07 -25.41 -5.64
C LEU A 371 27.52 -25.88 -7.01
N THR A 372 27.16 -27.11 -7.39
CA THR A 372 27.48 -27.63 -8.73
C THR A 372 26.87 -26.77 -9.81
N LYS A 373 25.69 -26.21 -9.58
CA LYS A 373 25.05 -25.27 -10.50
C LYS A 373 25.79 -23.93 -10.56
N PHE A 374 26.13 -23.36 -9.41
CA PHE A 374 26.92 -22.13 -9.32
C PHE A 374 28.22 -22.24 -10.11
N PHE A 375 28.93 -23.35 -9.95
CA PHE A 375 30.22 -23.57 -10.60
C PHE A 375 30.16 -23.92 -12.09
N LYS A 376 28.98 -24.30 -12.60
CA LYS A 376 28.76 -24.50 -14.05
C LYS A 376 28.47 -23.21 -14.80
N GLU A 377 28.16 -22.13 -14.08
CA GLU A 377 28.03 -20.79 -14.67
C GLU A 377 29.42 -20.22 -15.00
N ASP A 378 29.44 -19.21 -15.87
CA ASP A 378 30.68 -18.54 -16.25
C ASP A 378 31.38 -17.91 -15.04
N ILE A 379 32.45 -18.56 -14.57
CA ILE A 379 33.27 -18.14 -13.42
C ILE A 379 33.70 -16.66 -13.53
N THR A 380 33.85 -16.16 -14.76
CA THR A 380 34.24 -14.77 -15.04
C THR A 380 33.25 -13.74 -14.46
N ASN A 381 31.98 -14.12 -14.28
CA ASN A 381 30.95 -13.26 -13.67
C ASN A 381 30.93 -13.30 -12.13
N VAL A 382 31.75 -14.16 -11.51
CA VAL A 382 31.70 -14.45 -10.08
C VAL A 382 33.07 -14.44 -9.41
N ILE A 383 34.11 -13.97 -10.12
CA ILE A 383 35.49 -13.83 -9.66
C ILE A 383 35.56 -13.06 -8.32
N ASP A 384 34.81 -11.96 -8.19
CA ASP A 384 34.83 -11.14 -6.98
C ASP A 384 34.16 -11.83 -5.77
N ALA A 385 33.22 -12.73 -6.02
CA ALA A 385 32.53 -13.49 -4.98
C ALA A 385 33.19 -14.84 -4.68
N PHE A 386 34.01 -15.37 -5.59
CA PHE A 386 34.64 -16.68 -5.47
C PHE A 386 35.44 -16.88 -4.16
N PRO A 387 36.24 -15.90 -3.67
CA PRO A 387 36.93 -16.04 -2.38
C PRO A 387 35.98 -16.15 -1.18
N ILE A 388 34.87 -15.39 -1.20
CA ILE A 388 33.86 -15.40 -0.13
C ILE A 388 33.16 -16.75 -0.12
N ILE A 389 32.79 -17.24 -1.30
CA ILE A 389 32.12 -18.52 -1.49
C ILE A 389 33.03 -19.67 -1.04
N LEU A 390 34.30 -19.63 -1.44
CA LEU A 390 35.29 -20.63 -1.03
C LEU A 390 35.47 -20.67 0.50
N ASP A 391 35.58 -19.51 1.16
CA ASP A 391 35.67 -19.43 2.63
C ASP A 391 34.48 -20.10 3.32
N HIS A 392 33.26 -19.84 2.83
CA HIS A 392 32.05 -20.41 3.42
C HIS A 392 31.92 -21.91 3.16
N LEU A 393 32.36 -22.35 2.00
CA LEU A 393 32.23 -23.73 1.59
C LEU A 393 33.15 -24.69 2.30
N LEU A 394 34.36 -24.23 2.62
CA LEU A 394 35.34 -25.03 3.32
C LEU A 394 34.96 -25.29 4.78
N LYS A 395 33.92 -24.62 5.29
CA LYS A 395 33.36 -24.87 6.62
C LYS A 395 32.55 -26.19 6.69
N PHE A 396 32.26 -26.85 5.56
CA PHE A 396 31.47 -28.10 5.52
C PHE A 396 32.18 -29.24 4.77
N ASN A 397 32.26 -30.43 5.39
CA ASN A 397 33.00 -31.59 4.86
C ASN A 397 32.49 -32.11 3.50
N SER A 398 31.18 -32.09 3.29
CA SER A 398 30.53 -32.43 2.01
C SER A 398 30.93 -31.42 0.92
N GLY A 399 30.91 -30.12 1.25
CA GLY A 399 31.32 -29.01 0.39
C GLY A 399 32.79 -29.13 -0.05
N LYS A 400 33.70 -29.42 0.89
CA LYS A 400 35.13 -29.66 0.58
C LYS A 400 35.32 -30.70 -0.52
N LYS A 401 34.67 -31.86 -0.39
CA LYS A 401 34.79 -32.95 -1.34
C LYS A 401 34.19 -32.61 -2.71
N ALA A 402 33.02 -32.00 -2.77
CA ALA A 402 32.40 -31.68 -4.05
C ALA A 402 33.09 -30.55 -4.80
N ILE A 403 33.66 -29.58 -4.08
CA ILE A 403 34.52 -28.56 -4.69
C ILE A 403 35.76 -29.20 -5.25
N PHE A 404 36.41 -30.08 -4.50
CA PHE A 404 37.53 -30.86 -4.99
C PHE A 404 37.17 -31.63 -6.28
N ASP A 405 36.06 -32.36 -6.27
CA ASP A 405 35.59 -33.13 -7.43
C ASP A 405 35.23 -32.23 -8.62
N PHE A 406 34.63 -31.05 -8.39
CA PHE A 406 34.31 -30.06 -9.42
C PHE A 406 35.59 -29.47 -10.04
N LEU A 407 36.50 -28.97 -9.21
CA LEU A 407 37.77 -28.37 -9.65
C LEU A 407 38.61 -29.38 -10.45
N ALA A 408 38.65 -30.63 -9.99
CA ALA A 408 39.37 -31.72 -10.66
C ALA A 408 38.75 -32.14 -12.00
N LYS A 409 37.47 -31.82 -12.25
CA LYS A 409 36.73 -32.28 -13.42
C LYS A 409 36.50 -31.19 -14.47
N GLU A 410 36.17 -29.98 -14.05
CA GLU A 410 35.66 -28.91 -14.94
C GLU A 410 36.70 -27.78 -15.17
N LEU A 411 37.59 -27.51 -14.21
CA LEU A 411 38.59 -26.44 -14.30
C LEU A 411 39.97 -26.88 -14.79
N LEU A 412 40.29 -28.17 -14.64
CA LEU A 412 41.59 -28.73 -15.01
C LEU A 412 41.46 -29.69 -16.19
N PRO A 413 41.69 -29.26 -17.44
CA PRO A 413 41.75 -30.19 -18.56
C PRO A 413 43.08 -30.95 -18.55
N GLY A 414 43.04 -32.28 -18.61
CA GLY A 414 44.23 -33.13 -18.80
C GLY A 414 45.09 -33.40 -17.56
N GLU A 415 46.38 -33.69 -17.78
CA GLU A 415 47.40 -34.24 -16.85
C GLU A 415 47.67 -33.42 -15.55
N VAL A 416 46.84 -32.43 -15.21
CA VAL A 416 46.89 -31.70 -13.93
C VAL A 416 46.08 -32.42 -12.83
N LYS A 417 45.38 -33.51 -13.19
CA LYS A 417 44.69 -34.41 -12.24
C LYS A 417 45.57 -34.96 -11.13
N ASP A 418 46.88 -35.02 -11.36
CA ASP A 418 47.88 -35.58 -10.45
C ASP A 418 48.48 -34.54 -9.47
N LEU A 419 48.04 -33.27 -9.51
CA LEU A 419 48.59 -32.20 -8.66
C LEU A 419 47.71 -31.82 -7.47
N ILE A 420 46.70 -32.63 -7.13
CA ILE A 420 45.85 -32.34 -5.97
C ILE A 420 46.30 -33.21 -4.79
N VAL A 421 47.13 -32.61 -3.93
CA VAL A 421 47.58 -33.22 -2.67
C VAL A 421 46.46 -33.10 -1.64
N GLU A 422 46.12 -34.22 -1.00
CA GLU A 422 45.21 -34.29 0.14
C GLU A 422 45.87 -33.56 1.32
N ILE A 423 45.40 -32.35 1.65
CA ILE A 423 45.88 -31.56 2.79
C ILE A 423 44.80 -31.57 3.87
N ASP A 424 45.21 -31.81 5.11
CA ASP A 424 44.35 -31.87 6.28
C ASP A 424 43.77 -30.49 6.67
N ASP A 425 42.85 -30.56 7.64
CA ASP A 425 41.72 -29.66 7.91
C ASP A 425 41.99 -28.15 8.10
N GLU A 426 43.22 -27.65 8.06
CA GLU A 426 43.55 -26.26 8.40
C GLU A 426 44.20 -25.40 7.30
N THR A 427 44.56 -25.95 6.13
CA THR A 427 45.27 -25.14 5.10
C THR A 427 44.53 -25.12 3.76
N LEU A 428 44.14 -23.91 3.36
CA LEU A 428 43.21 -23.62 2.28
C LEU A 428 43.82 -23.78 0.88
N LEU A 429 42.95 -24.21 -0.02
CA LEU A 429 43.07 -24.38 -1.46
C LEU A 429 43.66 -23.14 -2.17
N TYR A 430 44.73 -23.30 -2.96
CA TYR A 430 45.18 -22.30 -3.93
C TYR A 430 44.98 -22.84 -5.35
N LEU A 431 44.08 -22.22 -6.11
CA LEU A 431 43.97 -22.39 -7.56
C LEU A 431 44.21 -21.05 -8.22
N PHE A 432 45.17 -20.99 -9.15
CA PHE A 432 45.32 -19.84 -10.04
C PHE A 432 45.55 -20.29 -11.48
N ASN A 433 44.94 -19.51 -12.37
CA ASN A 433 45.02 -19.62 -13.81
C ASN A 433 46.49 -19.49 -14.27
N ALA A 434 47.02 -20.51 -14.94
CA ALA A 434 48.42 -20.56 -15.36
C ALA A 434 48.84 -19.40 -16.28
N ARG A 435 47.88 -18.71 -16.90
CA ARG A 435 48.12 -17.56 -17.79
C ARG A 435 48.38 -16.23 -17.08
N GLU A 436 48.10 -16.12 -15.78
CA GLU A 436 48.36 -14.92 -14.97
C GLU A 436 49.55 -15.07 -14.00
N LEU A 437 50.18 -16.25 -13.95
CA LEU A 437 51.33 -16.53 -13.06
C LEU A 437 52.65 -15.93 -13.55
N GLU A 438 52.69 -15.36 -14.75
CA GLU A 438 53.91 -14.73 -15.30
C GLU A 438 54.34 -13.48 -14.50
N GLU A 439 53.41 -12.81 -13.81
CA GLU A 439 53.69 -11.53 -13.14
C GLU A 439 53.91 -11.59 -11.62
N SER A 440 53.85 -12.77 -10.97
CA SER A 440 54.05 -12.85 -9.51
C SER A 440 54.95 -14.00 -9.05
N ARG A 441 56.22 -13.89 -9.46
CA ARG A 441 57.37 -14.70 -8.98
C ARG A 441 57.45 -14.80 -7.46
N THR A 442 57.09 -13.74 -6.74
CA THR A 442 57.09 -13.67 -5.27
C THR A 442 56.13 -14.68 -4.63
N LEU A 443 55.00 -14.99 -5.29
CA LEU A 443 53.98 -15.89 -4.75
C LEU A 443 54.38 -17.37 -4.91
N LEU A 444 55.01 -17.71 -6.05
CA LEU A 444 55.56 -19.04 -6.31
C LEU A 444 56.73 -19.36 -5.36
N GLU A 445 57.56 -18.36 -5.05
CA GLU A 445 58.64 -18.50 -4.07
C GLU A 445 58.08 -18.73 -2.65
N GLN A 446 56.98 -18.05 -2.28
CA GLN A 446 56.30 -18.27 -0.99
C GLN A 446 55.65 -19.65 -0.88
N LEU A 447 54.98 -20.12 -1.94
CA LEU A 447 54.37 -21.45 -2.01
C LEU A 447 55.44 -22.56 -1.94
N GLY A 448 56.54 -22.40 -2.68
CA GLY A 448 57.67 -23.32 -2.65
C GLY A 448 58.31 -23.42 -1.27
N VAL A 449 58.56 -22.28 -0.61
CA VAL A 449 59.13 -22.23 0.75
C VAL A 449 58.26 -22.97 1.76
N GLU A 450 56.94 -22.86 1.66
CA GLU A 450 56.03 -23.49 2.62
C GLU A 450 55.90 -25.00 2.40
N LEU A 451 55.95 -25.46 1.15
CA LEU A 451 55.99 -26.89 0.80
C LEU A 451 57.29 -27.58 1.27
N ILE A 452 58.42 -26.88 1.18
CA ILE A 452 59.72 -27.38 1.66
C ILE A 452 59.75 -27.46 3.19
N LYS A 453 59.27 -26.44 3.90
CA LYS A 453 59.24 -26.44 5.38
C LYS A 453 58.49 -27.64 5.94
N ARG A 454 57.47 -28.12 5.21
CA ARG A 454 56.63 -29.25 5.59
C ARG A 454 57.13 -30.60 5.06
N SER A 455 58.30 -30.65 4.41
CA SER A 455 58.92 -31.86 3.84
C SER A 455 58.08 -32.58 2.79
N LEU A 456 57.12 -31.88 2.16
CA LEU A 456 56.24 -32.40 1.11
C LEU A 456 56.86 -32.30 -0.28
N LEU A 457 57.90 -31.48 -0.41
CA LEU A 457 58.77 -31.38 -1.57
C LEU A 457 60.19 -31.14 -1.08
N ASN A 458 61.17 -31.84 -1.66
CA ASN A 458 62.57 -31.48 -1.41
C ASN A 458 63.03 -30.36 -2.36
N HIS A 459 64.09 -29.64 -1.98
CA HIS A 459 64.63 -28.54 -2.78
C HIS A 459 65.00 -28.94 -4.22
N SER A 460 65.34 -30.21 -4.46
CA SER A 460 65.71 -30.69 -5.80
C SER A 460 64.46 -30.84 -6.69
N GLU A 461 63.40 -31.42 -6.15
CA GLU A 461 62.10 -31.61 -6.84
C GLU A 461 61.43 -30.28 -7.16
N LEU A 462 61.51 -29.30 -6.26
CA LEU A 462 60.92 -27.97 -6.51
C LEU A 462 61.65 -27.26 -7.66
N ASN A 463 62.98 -27.32 -7.67
CA ASN A 463 63.79 -26.70 -8.72
C ASN A 463 63.59 -27.35 -10.08
N GLU A 464 63.36 -28.67 -10.13
CA GLU A 464 63.08 -29.40 -11.35
C GLU A 464 61.69 -29.04 -11.91
N LYS A 465 60.67 -28.93 -11.04
CA LYS A 465 59.32 -28.50 -11.43
C LYS A 465 59.28 -27.03 -11.87
N LEU A 466 59.98 -26.14 -11.18
CA LEU A 466 60.11 -24.74 -11.57
C LEU A 466 60.81 -24.58 -12.92
N LYS A 467 61.82 -25.42 -13.22
CA LYS A 467 62.45 -25.47 -14.55
C LYS A 467 61.48 -25.90 -15.64
N GLY A 468 60.73 -26.98 -15.42
CA GLY A 468 59.72 -27.45 -16.38
C GLY A 468 58.63 -26.41 -16.65
N TRP A 469 58.24 -25.63 -15.65
CA TRP A 469 57.27 -24.53 -15.81
C TRP A 469 57.85 -23.32 -16.56
N HIS A 470 59.14 -23.04 -16.38
CA HIS A 470 59.83 -21.98 -17.11
C HIS A 470 60.03 -22.31 -18.60
N GLU A 471 60.15 -23.60 -18.94
CA GLU A 471 60.28 -24.09 -20.31
C GLU A 471 58.92 -24.16 -21.01
N ALA A 472 57.82 -24.47 -20.29
CA ALA A 472 56.46 -24.51 -20.82
C ALA A 472 55.81 -23.12 -21.04
N SER A 473 56.41 -22.04 -20.54
CA SER A 473 55.91 -20.66 -20.69
C SER A 473 56.50 -19.91 -21.90
N PHE A 474 57.37 -20.55 -22.68
CA PHE A 474 58.03 -19.96 -23.86
C PHE A 474 57.73 -20.66 -25.19
N ASP A 475 56.76 -21.58 -25.25
CA ASP A 475 56.26 -22.21 -26.49
C ASP A 475 54.80 -21.84 -26.81
#